data_AF-A0A1H1LQI4-F1
#
_entry.id   AF-A0A1H1LQI4-F1
#
_cell.length_a   1.000
_cell.length_b   1.000
_cell.length_c   1.000
_cell.angle_alpha   90.00
_cell.angle_beta   90.00
_cell.angle_gamma   90.00
#
_symmetry.space_group_name_H-M   'P 1'
#
loop_
_entity.id
_entity.type
_entity.pdbx_description
1 polymer ?
#
loop_
_entity_poly.entity_id
_entity_poly.type
_entity_poly.pdbx_seq_one_letter_code
_entity_poly.pdbx_strand_id
1 'polypeptide(L)'
;MTQQQMPETTYAGAWVPPQQHAGQKSFIATWLFAWLLGGLGVDRFYLGKIGTGVLKLITFGGLGIWVLVDLIITLSGAQRDKQGMPLNGYQQHKNLAWIVTGAVIALGILIGALSPKPTSTTQIADPAPSVEAEPAAIEEPVEDAVADEAPEEQPVEEAPVAEEPAEEPVVEEPVAEEPVEAPVEEEAPVAEEEAESSVPAEYSSALTKAQSYSDMMHMSKAGLYDQLTSEYGEQFSAEAAQYGVDNVDADWNQNALEKAKSYQDTMAMSPDAIHDQLTSEHGEQFTSQQADYAIDNLDG
;
A
#
# COMPACT_ATOMS: atom_id res chain seq x y z
N MET A 1 -19.49 42.49 -48.81
CA MET A 1 -19.60 41.25 -48.02
C MET A 1 -18.74 41.47 -46.79
N THR A 2 -19.32 41.40 -45.59
CA THR A 2 -18.63 41.77 -44.35
C THR A 2 -18.58 40.55 -43.47
N GLN A 3 -17.40 39.91 -43.38
CA GLN A 3 -17.19 38.80 -42.46
C GLN A 3 -17.37 39.30 -41.03
N GLN A 4 -18.24 38.65 -40.26
CA GLN A 4 -18.34 38.91 -38.83
C GLN A 4 -17.16 38.22 -38.13
N GLN A 5 -16.30 39.00 -37.47
CA GLN A 5 -15.29 38.45 -36.58
C GLN A 5 -16.00 37.92 -35.33
N MET A 6 -15.83 36.64 -35.03
CA MET A 6 -16.21 36.08 -33.74
C MET A 6 -15.14 36.47 -32.70
N PRO A 7 -15.52 36.86 -31.47
CA PRO A 7 -14.56 37.17 -30.42
C PRO A 7 -13.87 35.89 -29.94
N GLU A 8 -12.54 35.90 -29.85
CA GLU A 8 -11.79 34.76 -29.30
C GLU A 8 -12.03 34.65 -27.80
N THR A 9 -12.69 33.57 -27.37
CA THR A 9 -12.88 33.27 -25.95
C THR A 9 -11.62 32.63 -25.39
N THR A 10 -10.76 33.42 -24.74
CA THR A 10 -9.49 32.98 -24.15
C THR A 10 -9.67 31.97 -23.01
N TYR A 11 -9.86 30.69 -23.35
CA TYR A 11 -9.93 29.57 -22.39
C TYR A 11 -8.56 28.90 -22.21
N ALA A 12 -7.58 29.69 -21.75
CA ALA A 12 -6.28 29.21 -21.26
C ALA A 12 -6.24 29.24 -19.72
N GLY A 13 -7.33 28.85 -19.06
CA GLY A 13 -7.33 28.59 -17.63
C GLY A 13 -6.56 27.30 -17.37
N ALA A 14 -5.34 27.42 -16.85
CA ALA A 14 -4.49 26.27 -16.55
C ALA A 14 -5.26 25.25 -15.69
N TRP A 15 -5.24 23.98 -16.08
CA TRP A 15 -5.78 22.90 -15.26
C TRP A 15 -4.84 22.70 -14.07
N VAL A 16 -5.07 23.47 -13.01
CA VAL A 16 -4.50 23.17 -11.70
C VAL A 16 -5.20 21.88 -11.25
N PRO A 17 -4.48 20.75 -11.07
CA PRO A 17 -5.08 19.57 -10.48
C PRO A 17 -5.72 19.97 -9.15
N PRO A 18 -6.91 19.46 -8.80
CA PRO A 18 -7.57 19.83 -7.56
C PRO A 18 -6.69 19.39 -6.39
N GLN A 19 -5.86 20.32 -5.92
CA GLN A 19 -4.95 20.17 -4.79
C GLN A 19 -5.74 19.47 -3.70
N GLN A 20 -5.40 18.22 -3.41
CA GLN A 20 -6.14 17.45 -2.43
C GLN A 20 -5.83 18.09 -1.09
N HIS A 21 -6.75 18.95 -0.65
CA HIS A 21 -6.66 19.67 0.61
C HIS A 21 -6.80 18.66 1.73
N ALA A 22 -5.66 18.02 2.02
CA ALA A 22 -5.35 17.28 3.21
C ALA A 22 -6.09 17.92 4.39
N GLY A 23 -7.11 17.22 4.91
CA GLY A 23 -7.86 17.71 6.04
C GLY A 23 -6.86 18.07 7.14
N GLN A 24 -6.93 19.31 7.67
CA GLN A 24 -5.92 19.93 8.55
C GLN A 24 -5.74 19.24 9.92
N LYS A 25 -6.20 17.99 10.03
CA LYS A 25 -6.26 17.14 11.21
C LYS A 25 -5.51 15.86 10.88
N SER A 26 -4.33 15.71 11.47
CA SER A 26 -3.46 14.56 11.22
C SER A 26 -4.11 13.27 11.71
N PHE A 27 -4.02 12.21 10.92
CA PHE A 27 -4.47 10.88 11.32
C PHE A 27 -3.77 10.40 12.60
N ILE A 28 -2.43 10.50 12.65
CA ILE A 28 -1.61 10.11 13.82
C ILE A 28 -2.08 10.84 15.09
N ALA A 29 -2.29 12.16 15.04
CA ALA A 29 -2.76 12.92 16.20
C ALA A 29 -4.14 12.44 16.68
N THR A 30 -5.06 12.17 15.75
CA THR A 30 -6.40 11.65 16.06
C THR A 30 -6.33 10.25 16.69
N TRP A 31 -5.49 9.36 16.16
CA TRP A 31 -5.26 8.01 16.67
C TRP A 31 -4.58 8.01 18.05
N LEU A 32 -3.55 8.83 18.26
CA LEU A 32 -2.92 9.01 19.57
C LEU A 32 -3.88 9.61 20.61
N PHE A 33 -4.75 10.55 20.23
CA PHE A 33 -5.79 11.05 21.14
C PHE A 33 -6.86 10.00 21.46
N ALA A 34 -7.23 9.14 20.51
CA ALA A 34 -8.12 8.00 20.77
C ALA A 34 -7.48 6.97 21.73
N TRP A 35 -6.16 6.79 21.66
CA TRP A 35 -5.39 5.93 22.57
C TRP A 35 -5.23 6.52 23.98
N LEU A 36 -4.70 7.75 24.08
CA LEU A 36 -4.26 8.35 25.34
C LEU A 36 -5.37 9.13 26.07
N LEU A 37 -6.34 9.69 25.34
CA LEU A 37 -7.44 10.50 25.88
C LEU A 37 -8.83 10.01 25.42
N GLY A 38 -8.91 8.80 24.86
CA GLY A 38 -10.15 8.24 24.30
C GLY A 38 -11.30 8.14 25.30
N GLY A 39 -11.02 7.95 26.59
CA GLY A 39 -12.05 7.95 27.64
C GLY A 39 -12.67 9.33 27.90
N LEU A 40 -11.99 10.41 27.51
CA LEU A 40 -12.43 11.81 27.67
C LEU A 40 -13.02 12.41 26.37
N GLY A 41 -13.01 11.67 25.26
CA GLY A 41 -13.59 12.11 23.98
C GLY A 41 -12.80 13.21 23.26
N VAL A 42 -11.52 13.42 23.62
CA VAL A 42 -10.65 14.45 23.02
C VAL A 42 -10.45 14.23 21.52
N ASP A 43 -10.49 12.97 21.09
CA ASP A 43 -10.69 12.53 19.70
C ASP A 43 -11.81 13.32 18.96
N ARG A 44 -13.06 13.24 19.45
CA ARG A 44 -14.21 13.97 18.87
C ARG A 44 -14.06 15.49 19.02
N PHE A 45 -13.46 15.99 20.10
CA PHE A 45 -13.23 17.44 20.25
C PHE A 45 -12.20 17.97 19.25
N TYR A 46 -11.11 17.24 18.97
CA TYR A 46 -10.12 17.57 17.95
C TYR A 46 -10.71 17.56 16.53
N LEU A 47 -11.56 16.57 16.24
CA LEU A 47 -12.41 16.52 15.04
C LEU A 47 -13.53 17.58 15.03
N GLY A 48 -13.67 18.36 16.11
CA GLY A 48 -14.66 19.43 16.27
C GLY A 48 -16.09 18.96 16.54
N LYS A 49 -16.34 17.66 16.65
CA LYS A 49 -17.65 17.03 16.91
C LYS A 49 -18.01 17.09 18.40
N ILE A 50 -18.06 18.32 18.90
CA ILE A 50 -18.28 18.71 20.31
C ILE A 50 -19.48 17.98 20.93
N GLY A 51 -20.60 17.85 20.20
CA GLY A 51 -21.79 17.15 20.70
C GLY A 51 -21.54 15.69 21.10
N THR A 52 -20.81 14.93 20.28
CA THR A 52 -20.45 13.54 20.61
C THR A 52 -19.38 13.44 21.70
N GLY A 53 -18.46 14.40 21.79
CA GLY A 53 -17.50 14.47 22.89
C GLY A 53 -18.18 14.74 24.25
N VAL A 54 -19.10 15.70 24.29
CA VAL A 54 -19.88 16.02 25.51
C VAL A 54 -20.81 14.86 25.90
N LEU A 55 -21.45 14.20 24.93
CA LEU A 55 -22.27 13.00 25.22
C LEU A 55 -21.42 11.89 25.86
N LYS A 56 -20.25 11.60 25.28
CA LYS A 56 -19.27 10.61 25.76
C LYS A 56 -18.82 10.91 27.20
N LEU A 57 -18.56 12.18 27.53
CA LEU A 57 -18.28 12.64 28.90
C LEU A 57 -19.47 12.46 29.87
N ILE A 58 -20.69 12.83 29.48
CA ILE A 58 -21.90 12.65 30.32
C ILE A 58 -22.16 11.16 30.59
N THR A 59 -21.85 10.28 29.64
CA THR A 59 -21.88 8.82 29.82
C THR A 59 -20.68 8.24 30.56
N PHE A 60 -19.85 9.06 31.24
CA PHE A 60 -18.66 8.62 31.99
C PHE A 60 -17.65 7.80 31.15
N GLY A 61 -17.51 8.12 29.86
CA GLY A 61 -16.65 7.36 28.94
C GLY A 61 -17.15 5.93 28.66
N GLY A 62 -18.36 5.57 29.11
CA GLY A 62 -19.08 4.35 28.76
C GLY A 62 -18.30 3.05 28.94
N LEU A 63 -17.66 2.88 30.10
CA LEU A 63 -17.02 1.62 30.53
C LEU A 63 -16.02 1.04 29.49
N GLY A 64 -15.31 1.90 28.77
CA GLY A 64 -14.31 1.49 27.76
C GLY A 64 -14.90 1.04 26.41
N ILE A 65 -16.18 0.71 26.33
CA ILE A 65 -16.88 0.37 25.07
C ILE A 65 -16.79 1.55 24.09
N TRP A 66 -16.97 2.77 24.60
CA TRP A 66 -16.80 4.02 23.84
C TRP A 66 -15.35 4.36 23.48
N VAL A 67 -14.35 3.63 23.99
CA VAL A 67 -12.94 3.73 23.55
C VAL A 67 -12.69 2.70 22.44
N LEU A 68 -13.16 1.47 22.62
CA LEU A 68 -13.03 0.40 21.62
C LEU A 68 -13.72 0.75 20.29
N VAL A 69 -14.96 1.25 20.34
CA VAL A 69 -15.69 1.71 19.14
C VAL A 69 -14.97 2.88 18.47
N ASP A 70 -14.36 3.78 19.24
CA ASP A 70 -13.61 4.92 18.72
C ASP A 70 -12.34 4.49 17.98
N LEU A 71 -11.60 3.60 18.62
CA LEU A 71 -10.35 3.04 18.12
C LEU A 71 -10.60 2.29 16.81
N ILE A 72 -11.63 1.44 16.75
CA ILE A 72 -12.02 0.70 15.54
C ILE A 72 -12.37 1.66 14.39
N ILE A 73 -13.30 2.60 14.60
CA ILE A 73 -13.71 3.53 13.52
C ILE A 73 -12.54 4.42 13.06
N THR A 74 -11.58 4.70 13.95
CA THR A 74 -10.35 5.43 13.62
C THR A 74 -9.37 4.57 12.81
N LEU A 75 -9.05 3.33 13.22
CA LEU A 75 -8.18 2.43 12.46
C LEU A 75 -8.78 2.00 11.11
N SER A 76 -10.11 1.91 10.99
CA SER A 76 -10.81 1.65 9.73
C SER A 76 -10.88 2.86 8.79
N GLY A 77 -10.33 4.02 9.17
CA GLY A 77 -10.30 5.22 8.31
C GLY A 77 -11.65 5.91 8.09
N ALA A 78 -12.72 5.41 8.72
CA ALA A 78 -14.08 5.93 8.57
C ALA A 78 -14.31 7.27 9.32
N GLN A 79 -13.32 7.74 10.09
CA GLN A 79 -13.33 9.09 10.67
C GLN A 79 -13.18 10.17 9.60
N ARG A 80 -14.31 10.78 9.26
CA ARG A 80 -14.37 12.08 8.56
C ARG A 80 -14.38 13.23 9.56
N ASP A 81 -13.91 14.41 9.17
CA ASP A 81 -13.95 15.63 10.00
C ASP A 81 -15.36 16.30 10.03
N LYS A 82 -15.46 17.63 10.25
CA LYS A 82 -16.74 18.37 10.13
C LYS A 82 -17.13 18.63 8.67
N GLN A 83 -16.14 18.73 7.78
CA GLN A 83 -16.25 19.06 6.37
C GLN A 83 -16.58 17.81 5.52
N GLY A 84 -16.50 16.62 6.12
CA GLY A 84 -16.72 15.34 5.45
C GLY A 84 -15.45 14.76 4.82
N MET A 85 -14.30 15.41 5.03
CA MET A 85 -13.01 15.04 4.45
C MET A 85 -12.37 13.88 5.23
N PRO A 86 -11.59 13.00 4.57
CA PRO A 86 -10.76 12.00 5.24
C PRO A 86 -9.57 12.66 5.97
N LEU A 87 -9.02 11.96 6.96
CA LEU A 87 -7.84 12.42 7.71
C LEU A 87 -6.56 12.32 6.89
N ASN A 88 -5.75 13.37 6.89
CA ASN A 88 -4.47 13.38 6.22
C ASN A 88 -3.47 12.40 6.87
N GLY A 89 -2.65 11.74 6.04
CA GLY A 89 -1.69 10.72 6.46
C GLY A 89 -2.30 9.35 6.75
N TYR A 90 -3.62 9.14 6.54
CA TYR A 90 -4.26 7.85 6.86
C TYR A 90 -3.62 6.67 6.12
N GLN A 91 -3.53 6.69 4.78
CA GLN A 91 -3.01 5.56 4.02
C GLN A 91 -1.53 5.26 4.35
N GLN A 92 -0.72 6.31 4.51
CA GLN A 92 0.71 6.22 4.82
C GLN A 92 1.01 5.60 6.20
N HIS A 93 0.12 5.78 7.18
CA HIS A 93 0.33 5.31 8.56
C HIS A 93 -0.66 4.24 9.02
N LYS A 94 -1.58 3.79 8.16
CA LYS A 94 -2.54 2.70 8.43
C LYS A 94 -1.82 1.44 8.92
N ASN A 95 -0.80 0.99 8.18
CA ASN A 95 -0.09 -0.26 8.49
C ASN A 95 0.64 -0.16 9.85
N LEU A 96 1.32 0.97 10.11
CA LEU A 96 1.96 1.26 11.38
C LEU A 96 0.95 1.31 12.55
N ALA A 97 -0.22 1.93 12.35
CA ALA A 97 -1.26 1.99 13.37
C ALA A 97 -1.85 0.60 13.70
N TRP A 98 -1.99 -0.30 12.72
CA TRP A 98 -2.37 -1.69 12.95
C TRP A 98 -1.28 -2.47 13.69
N ILE A 99 -0.01 -2.37 13.26
CA ILE A 99 1.14 -3.05 13.91
C ILE A 99 1.24 -2.64 15.38
N VAL A 100 1.25 -1.34 15.69
CA VAL A 100 1.37 -0.85 17.07
C VAL A 100 0.13 -1.24 17.90
N THR A 101 -1.08 -1.15 17.35
CA THR A 101 -2.29 -1.55 18.08
C THR A 101 -2.28 -3.04 18.39
N GLY A 102 -1.87 -3.89 17.44
CA GLY A 102 -1.70 -5.34 17.66
C GLY A 102 -0.63 -5.66 18.69
N ALA A 103 0.53 -4.99 18.63
CA ALA A 103 1.64 -5.19 19.56
C ALA A 103 1.25 -4.87 21.02
N VAL A 104 0.52 -3.78 21.28
CA VAL A 104 0.10 -3.43 22.64
C VAL A 104 -1.02 -4.36 23.14
N ILE A 105 -1.91 -4.85 22.28
CA ILE A 105 -2.90 -5.88 22.66
C ILE A 105 -2.20 -7.19 23.03
N ALA A 106 -1.23 -7.65 22.23
CA ALA A 106 -0.45 -8.85 22.51
C ALA A 106 0.35 -8.72 23.82
N LEU A 107 0.99 -7.57 24.06
CA LEU A 107 1.68 -7.26 25.32
C LEU A 107 0.72 -7.26 26.52
N GLY A 108 -0.47 -6.70 26.37
CA GLY A 108 -1.50 -6.71 27.42
C GLY A 108 -1.98 -8.13 27.78
N ILE A 109 -2.16 -9.00 26.78
CA ILE A 109 -2.49 -10.43 26.99
C ILE A 109 -1.34 -11.15 27.71
N LEU A 110 -0.10 -10.90 27.31
CA LEU A 110 1.10 -11.53 27.89
C LEU A 110 1.32 -11.10 29.36
N ILE A 111 1.10 -9.83 29.69
CA ILE A 111 1.12 -9.33 31.07
C ILE A 111 -0.06 -9.92 31.88
N GLY A 112 -1.25 -10.03 31.28
CA GLY A 112 -2.42 -10.66 31.91
C GLY A 112 -2.19 -12.13 32.26
N ALA A 113 -1.52 -12.89 31.38
CA ALA A 113 -1.19 -14.30 31.60
C ALA A 113 -0.22 -14.54 32.76
N LEU A 114 0.59 -13.54 33.14
CA LEU A 114 1.53 -13.59 34.28
C LEU A 114 0.87 -13.27 35.64
N SER A 115 -0.42 -12.91 35.66
CA SER A 115 -1.13 -12.64 36.90
C SER A 115 -1.52 -13.94 37.61
N PRO A 116 -1.12 -14.16 38.88
CA PRO A 116 -1.48 -15.37 39.62
C PRO A 116 -2.98 -15.42 39.84
N LYS A 117 -3.63 -16.48 39.34
CA LYS A 117 -5.05 -16.73 39.62
C LYS A 117 -5.24 -16.91 41.13
N PRO A 118 -6.21 -16.22 41.78
CA PRO A 118 -6.51 -16.47 43.18
C PRO A 118 -7.09 -17.88 43.32
N THR A 119 -6.34 -18.78 43.95
CA THR A 119 -6.78 -20.15 44.23
C THR A 119 -8.01 -20.14 45.13
N SER A 120 -9.16 -20.58 44.62
CA SER A 120 -10.37 -20.76 45.43
C SER A 120 -10.12 -21.83 46.50
N THR A 121 -10.06 -21.41 47.77
CA THR A 121 -9.89 -22.30 48.92
C THR A 121 -11.03 -23.32 48.99
N THR A 122 -10.66 -24.59 49.06
CA THR A 122 -11.54 -25.75 49.27
C THR A 122 -12.49 -25.58 50.45
N GLN A 123 -13.74 -25.98 50.28
CA GLN A 123 -14.60 -26.47 51.37
C GLN A 123 -14.90 -27.97 51.13
N ILE A 124 -14.96 -28.75 52.21
CA ILE A 124 -15.24 -30.19 52.21
C ILE A 124 -16.46 -30.46 53.10
N ALA A 125 -17.48 -31.12 52.54
CA ALA A 125 -18.54 -31.93 53.17
C ALA A 125 -19.63 -32.19 52.10
N ASP A 126 -20.30 -33.33 51.98
CA ASP A 126 -20.03 -34.73 52.41
C ASP A 126 -20.87 -35.66 51.46
N PRO A 127 -20.91 -37.01 51.57
CA PRO A 127 -21.06 -37.85 50.37
C PRO A 127 -22.37 -38.67 50.20
N ALA A 128 -22.67 -38.96 48.92
CA ALA A 128 -23.36 -40.17 48.43
C ALA A 128 -24.88 -40.34 48.76
N PRO A 129 -25.54 -41.42 48.28
CA PRO A 129 -25.79 -41.70 46.85
C PRO A 129 -27.27 -42.07 46.54
N SER A 130 -27.64 -42.25 45.27
CA SER A 130 -28.85 -43.01 44.90
C SER A 130 -28.80 -43.68 43.51
N VAL A 131 -29.27 -44.93 43.51
CA VAL A 131 -29.65 -45.91 42.46
C VAL A 131 -30.44 -45.39 41.23
N GLU A 132 -30.72 -46.11 40.13
CA GLU A 132 -30.11 -47.21 39.31
C GLU A 132 -31.09 -47.48 38.11
N ALA A 133 -30.63 -48.15 37.04
CA ALA A 133 -31.40 -48.95 36.03
C ALA A 133 -32.60 -48.38 35.20
N GLU A 134 -32.37 -48.21 33.88
CA GLU A 134 -32.91 -49.00 32.72
C GLU A 134 -34.33 -49.68 32.71
N PRO A 135 -34.89 -50.10 31.54
CA PRO A 135 -34.80 -49.60 30.13
C PRO A 135 -36.11 -49.76 29.26
N ALA A 136 -35.97 -49.56 27.93
CA ALA A 136 -36.64 -50.29 26.80
C ALA A 136 -37.93 -49.77 26.08
N ALA A 137 -38.15 -50.34 24.88
CA ALA A 137 -39.10 -50.05 23.77
C ALA A 137 -38.66 -48.87 22.83
N ILE A 138 -38.14 -49.06 21.60
CA ILE A 138 -38.44 -49.95 20.45
C ILE A 138 -39.76 -49.61 19.75
N GLU A 139 -39.70 -49.02 18.54
CA GLU A 139 -40.15 -49.64 17.27
C GLU A 139 -39.36 -49.06 16.07
N GLU A 140 -39.03 -49.95 15.12
CA GLU A 140 -38.47 -49.81 13.75
C GLU A 140 -39.48 -50.57 12.85
N PRO A 141 -39.62 -50.38 11.50
CA PRO A 141 -38.47 -50.48 10.57
C PRO A 141 -38.56 -49.79 9.16
N VAL A 142 -37.40 -49.73 8.46
CA VAL A 142 -37.14 -49.74 6.97
C VAL A 142 -37.94 -48.77 6.04
N GLU A 143 -37.63 -48.51 4.75
CA GLU A 143 -36.70 -48.97 3.68
C GLU A 143 -36.53 -47.74 2.72
N ASP A 144 -35.55 -47.54 1.81
CA ASP A 144 -34.41 -48.30 1.25
C ASP A 144 -33.40 -47.30 0.57
N ALA A 145 -32.41 -47.83 -0.17
CA ALA A 145 -31.78 -47.29 -1.38
C ALA A 145 -30.57 -46.29 -1.31
N VAL A 146 -29.40 -46.87 -1.56
CA VAL A 146 -28.21 -46.37 -2.32
C VAL A 146 -28.58 -45.71 -3.69
N ALA A 147 -27.73 -44.99 -4.43
CA ALA A 147 -26.28 -44.69 -4.41
C ALA A 147 -26.03 -43.23 -4.93
N ASP A 148 -24.93 -42.51 -4.65
CA ASP A 148 -23.55 -42.56 -5.20
C ASP A 148 -23.35 -41.94 -6.61
N GLU A 149 -22.10 -41.57 -6.91
CA GLU A 149 -21.51 -40.99 -8.13
C GLU A 149 -21.70 -39.47 -8.45
N ALA A 150 -20.85 -39.00 -9.37
CA ALA A 150 -20.32 -37.62 -9.49
C ALA A 150 -20.74 -36.92 -10.81
N PRO A 151 -20.53 -35.59 -10.97
CA PRO A 151 -20.85 -34.91 -12.24
C PRO A 151 -19.83 -35.24 -13.35
N GLU A 152 -20.33 -35.61 -14.53
CA GLU A 152 -19.53 -35.76 -15.75
C GLU A 152 -19.17 -34.40 -16.39
N GLU A 153 -18.17 -34.41 -17.29
CA GLU A 153 -17.53 -33.22 -17.84
C GLU A 153 -17.95 -32.86 -19.29
N GLN A 154 -17.57 -31.64 -19.70
CA GLN A 154 -17.17 -31.27 -21.07
C GLN A 154 -18.27 -31.22 -22.18
N PRO A 155 -17.99 -30.65 -23.38
CA PRO A 155 -16.74 -30.05 -23.86
C PRO A 155 -16.84 -28.56 -24.28
N VAL A 156 -15.67 -28.00 -24.63
CA VAL A 156 -15.48 -26.75 -25.38
C VAL A 156 -15.72 -26.96 -26.90
N GLU A 157 -15.88 -25.86 -27.64
CA GLU A 157 -15.78 -25.84 -29.11
C GLU A 157 -14.92 -24.63 -29.55
N GLU A 158 -14.04 -24.82 -30.54
CA GLU A 158 -12.98 -23.87 -30.93
C GLU A 158 -13.37 -22.91 -32.07
N ALA A 159 -12.46 -21.97 -32.40
CA ALA A 159 -12.57 -21.02 -33.50
C ALA A 159 -12.36 -21.67 -34.89
N PRO A 160 -12.40 -20.86 -35.97
CA PRO A 160 -11.14 -20.71 -36.72
C PRO A 160 -10.81 -19.27 -37.18
N VAL A 161 -9.60 -19.10 -37.70
CA VAL A 161 -8.94 -17.83 -38.09
C VAL A 161 -8.75 -17.72 -39.62
N ALA A 162 -8.91 -16.51 -40.17
CA ALA A 162 -8.39 -16.02 -41.46
C ALA A 162 -8.62 -14.49 -41.53
N GLU A 163 -7.84 -13.63 -42.21
CA GLU A 163 -6.63 -13.82 -43.04
C GLU A 163 -5.79 -12.50 -43.04
N GLU A 164 -4.53 -12.58 -43.50
CA GLU A 164 -3.56 -11.46 -43.68
C GLU A 164 -3.73 -10.79 -45.10
N PRO A 165 -2.87 -9.87 -45.66
CA PRO A 165 -1.50 -9.48 -45.27
C PRO A 165 -1.09 -7.97 -45.36
N ALA A 166 0.14 -7.70 -44.89
CA ALA A 166 1.19 -6.76 -45.39
C ALA A 166 0.89 -5.33 -45.94
N GLU A 167 1.69 -4.34 -45.49
CA GLU A 167 2.82 -3.75 -46.28
C GLU A 167 3.71 -2.79 -45.43
N GLU A 168 5.03 -2.89 -45.57
CA GLU A 168 6.05 -1.88 -45.19
C GLU A 168 6.67 -1.27 -46.48
N PRO A 169 7.74 -0.44 -46.47
CA PRO A 169 8.29 0.47 -45.45
C PRO A 169 8.53 1.90 -46.02
N VAL A 170 8.88 2.88 -45.18
CA VAL A 170 9.61 4.10 -45.62
C VAL A 170 10.65 4.52 -44.57
N VAL A 171 11.86 4.86 -45.02
CA VAL A 171 12.99 5.39 -44.22
C VAL A 171 13.50 6.67 -44.87
N GLU A 172 13.55 7.80 -44.15
CA GLU A 172 14.37 8.97 -44.50
C GLU A 172 14.84 9.75 -43.25
N GLU A 173 16.14 9.64 -42.94
CA GLU A 173 16.98 10.80 -42.57
C GLU A 173 17.73 11.26 -43.86
N PRO A 174 18.60 12.32 -43.90
CA PRO A 174 18.90 13.37 -42.90
C PRO A 174 18.92 14.82 -43.47
N VAL A 175 18.75 15.83 -42.60
CA VAL A 175 19.22 17.24 -42.80
C VAL A 175 19.55 17.80 -41.40
N ALA A 176 20.79 18.01 -40.96
CA ALA A 176 21.91 18.84 -41.44
C ALA A 176 21.86 20.32 -40.95
N GLU A 177 23.03 20.84 -40.58
CA GLU A 177 23.32 22.12 -39.89
C GLU A 177 23.32 23.33 -40.88
N GLU A 178 23.51 24.62 -40.57
CA GLU A 178 23.96 25.37 -39.36
C GLU A 178 23.04 26.62 -39.10
N PRO A 179 23.51 27.88 -38.83
CA PRO A 179 23.54 28.42 -37.47
C PRO A 179 22.73 29.73 -37.28
N VAL A 180 22.62 30.19 -36.03
CA VAL A 180 22.33 31.59 -35.70
C VAL A 180 23.23 32.07 -34.55
N GLU A 181 23.86 33.23 -34.74
CA GLU A 181 24.88 33.77 -33.85
C GLU A 181 24.30 34.34 -32.55
N ALA A 182 25.08 34.29 -31.47
CA ALA A 182 24.74 34.92 -30.20
C ALA A 182 24.95 36.44 -30.21
N PRO A 183 24.13 37.19 -29.47
CA PRO A 183 24.59 38.38 -28.74
C PRO A 183 25.07 38.01 -27.34
N VAL A 184 26.21 38.55 -26.92
CA VAL A 184 26.79 38.38 -25.57
C VAL A 184 26.51 39.62 -24.73
N GLU A 185 25.76 39.45 -23.65
CA GLU A 185 25.58 40.37 -22.51
C GLU A 185 24.85 39.56 -21.41
N GLU A 186 25.16 39.60 -20.11
CA GLU A 186 26.14 40.41 -19.35
C GLU A 186 26.64 39.57 -18.15
N GLU A 187 27.95 39.58 -17.84
CA GLU A 187 28.49 38.81 -16.70
C GLU A 187 28.17 39.47 -15.34
N ALA A 188 27.20 38.90 -14.62
CA ALA A 188 27.08 39.07 -13.17
C ALA A 188 27.87 37.95 -12.46
N PRO A 189 28.56 38.24 -11.33
CA PRO A 189 29.64 37.39 -10.85
C PRO A 189 29.17 36.02 -10.38
N VAL A 190 29.85 34.97 -10.86
CA VAL A 190 29.81 33.65 -10.23
C VAL A 190 30.37 33.78 -8.83
N ALA A 191 29.48 33.71 -7.84
CA ALA A 191 29.88 33.53 -6.46
C ALA A 191 30.30 32.08 -6.27
N GLU A 192 31.61 31.83 -6.29
CA GLU A 192 32.22 30.61 -5.76
C GLU A 192 31.99 30.57 -4.24
N GLU A 193 30.79 30.20 -3.80
CA GLU A 193 30.60 29.75 -2.42
C GLU A 193 31.21 28.35 -2.28
N GLU A 194 32.25 28.24 -1.45
CA GLU A 194 32.89 26.97 -1.11
C GLU A 194 31.92 26.08 -0.31
N ALA A 195 31.07 25.35 -1.03
CA ALA A 195 30.09 24.41 -0.48
C ALA A 195 30.78 23.14 0.04
N GLU A 196 31.37 23.25 1.23
CA GLU A 196 31.99 22.17 2.01
C GLU A 196 31.09 20.93 2.13
N SER A 197 31.42 19.90 1.34
CA SER A 197 31.26 18.46 1.58
C SER A 197 29.89 17.86 1.97
N SER A 198 28.83 18.65 2.17
CA SER A 198 27.50 18.16 2.55
C SER A 198 26.60 17.80 1.36
N VAL A 199 26.04 16.59 1.39
CA VAL A 199 25.09 16.09 0.38
C VAL A 199 23.79 16.91 0.41
N PRO A 200 23.25 17.35 -0.74
CA PRO A 200 22.01 18.12 -0.78
C PRO A 200 20.81 17.42 -0.12
N ALA A 201 19.89 18.19 0.47
CA ALA A 201 18.72 17.66 1.15
C ALA A 201 17.83 16.80 0.23
N GLU A 202 17.69 17.20 -1.04
CA GLU A 202 16.96 16.42 -2.06
C GLU A 202 17.61 15.03 -2.27
N TYR A 203 18.93 14.97 -2.40
CA TYR A 203 19.68 13.72 -2.64
C TYR A 203 19.51 12.74 -1.47
N SER A 204 19.51 13.24 -0.24
CA SER A 204 19.20 12.42 0.96
C SER A 204 17.74 11.95 1.00
N SER A 205 16.81 12.73 0.45
CA SER A 205 15.39 12.39 0.37
C SER A 205 15.13 11.32 -0.70
N ALA A 206 15.78 11.48 -1.87
CA ALA A 206 15.77 10.51 -2.96
C ALA A 206 16.37 9.17 -2.52
N LEU A 207 17.51 9.16 -1.83
CA LEU A 207 18.07 7.94 -1.23
C LEU A 207 17.11 7.26 -0.24
N THR A 208 16.47 8.04 0.65
CA THR A 208 15.49 7.50 1.61
C THR A 208 14.28 6.86 0.91
N LYS A 209 13.82 7.45 -0.20
CA LYS A 209 12.74 6.88 -1.03
C LYS A 209 13.21 5.68 -1.84
N ALA A 210 14.41 5.72 -2.38
CA ALA A 210 15.03 4.65 -3.14
C ALA A 210 15.16 3.37 -2.29
N GLN A 211 15.65 3.50 -1.05
CA GLN A 211 15.66 2.44 -0.05
C GLN A 211 14.25 1.91 0.22
N SER A 212 13.29 2.79 0.53
CA SER A 212 11.90 2.41 0.83
C SER A 212 11.23 1.61 -0.30
N TYR A 213 11.52 1.94 -1.56
CA TYR A 213 10.97 1.27 -2.73
C TYR A 213 11.70 -0.04 -3.06
N SER A 214 13.01 -0.14 -2.82
CA SER A 214 13.73 -1.42 -2.84
C SER A 214 13.16 -2.38 -1.79
N ASP A 215 13.04 -1.93 -0.54
CA ASP A 215 12.60 -2.76 0.61
C ASP A 215 11.15 -3.23 0.50
N MET A 216 10.24 -2.39 -0.01
CA MET A 216 8.79 -2.66 0.00
C MET A 216 8.20 -3.05 -1.35
N MET A 217 8.89 -2.76 -2.46
CA MET A 217 8.42 -3.05 -3.82
C MET A 217 9.45 -3.78 -4.68
N HIS A 218 10.62 -4.14 -4.13
CA HIS A 218 11.65 -4.98 -4.77
C HIS A 218 11.97 -4.55 -6.21
N MET A 219 12.11 -3.24 -6.42
CA MET A 219 12.31 -2.67 -7.76
C MET A 219 13.71 -2.95 -8.30
N SER A 220 13.84 -3.02 -9.62
CA SER A 220 15.15 -3.02 -10.29
C SER A 220 15.81 -1.64 -10.18
N LYS A 221 17.11 -1.57 -10.53
CA LYS A 221 17.85 -0.30 -10.53
C LYS A 221 17.27 0.71 -11.54
N ALA A 222 16.72 0.26 -12.67
CA ALA A 222 16.12 1.12 -13.70
C ALA A 222 14.72 1.61 -13.28
N GLY A 223 13.80 0.70 -12.95
CA GLY A 223 12.45 1.06 -12.53
C GLY A 223 12.43 1.91 -11.26
N LEU A 224 13.45 1.80 -10.40
CA LEU A 224 13.64 2.67 -9.24
C LEU A 224 14.00 4.12 -9.62
N TYR A 225 14.86 4.31 -10.63
CA TYR A 225 15.18 5.64 -11.17
C TYR A 225 13.95 6.28 -11.84
N ASP A 226 13.23 5.51 -12.65
CA ASP A 226 12.03 5.95 -13.35
C ASP A 226 10.93 6.34 -12.33
N GLN A 227 10.75 5.57 -11.25
CA GLN A 227 9.79 5.88 -10.18
C GLN A 227 10.16 7.13 -9.35
N LEU A 228 11.45 7.43 -9.19
CA LEU A 228 11.93 8.62 -8.47
C LEU A 228 11.80 9.90 -9.31
N THR A 229 11.99 9.79 -10.63
CA THR A 229 11.90 10.94 -11.57
C THR A 229 10.49 11.17 -12.12
N SER A 230 9.63 10.14 -12.15
CA SER A 230 8.28 10.17 -12.73
C SER A 230 7.43 11.36 -12.27
N GLU A 231 6.76 12.02 -13.23
CA GLU A 231 5.79 13.10 -13.00
C GLU A 231 4.62 12.69 -12.08
N TYR A 232 4.33 11.40 -11.98
CA TYR A 232 3.30 10.82 -11.11
C TYR A 232 3.86 10.17 -9.83
N GLY A 233 5.20 10.11 -9.70
CA GLY A 233 5.94 9.50 -8.61
C GLY A 233 6.43 10.53 -7.60
N GLU A 234 7.75 10.58 -7.40
CA GLU A 234 8.38 11.48 -6.41
C GLU A 234 8.87 12.81 -7.01
N GLN A 235 8.98 12.92 -8.35
CA GLN A 235 9.38 14.12 -9.08
C GLN A 235 10.75 14.72 -8.68
N PHE A 236 11.71 13.87 -8.26
CA PHE A 236 13.07 14.32 -7.95
C PHE A 236 13.84 14.75 -9.21
N SER A 237 14.82 15.64 -9.04
CA SER A 237 15.83 15.91 -10.06
C SER A 237 16.54 14.62 -10.50
N ALA A 238 16.93 14.54 -11.77
CA ALA A 238 17.61 13.36 -12.34
C ALA A 238 18.88 13.01 -11.56
N GLU A 239 19.62 14.03 -11.11
CA GLU A 239 20.85 13.91 -10.34
C GLU A 239 20.57 13.40 -8.92
N ALA A 240 19.48 13.85 -8.27
CA ALA A 240 19.07 13.33 -6.95
C ALA A 240 18.56 11.88 -7.05
N ALA A 241 17.78 11.56 -8.08
CA ALA A 241 17.30 10.21 -8.35
C ALA A 241 18.47 9.26 -8.61
N GLN A 242 19.40 9.64 -9.48
CA GLN A 242 20.62 8.87 -9.76
C GLN A 242 21.48 8.69 -8.50
N TYR A 243 21.70 9.75 -7.71
CA TYR A 243 22.39 9.66 -6.43
C TYR A 243 21.70 8.66 -5.49
N GLY A 244 20.38 8.73 -5.37
CA GLY A 244 19.61 7.77 -4.56
C GLY A 244 19.87 6.35 -5.02
N VAL A 245 19.66 6.08 -6.31
CA VAL A 245 19.80 4.77 -6.96
C VAL A 245 21.23 4.20 -6.92
N ASP A 246 22.26 5.04 -6.91
CA ASP A 246 23.66 4.61 -6.75
C ASP A 246 24.11 4.41 -5.30
N ASN A 247 23.38 4.96 -4.31
CA ASN A 247 23.72 4.86 -2.89
C ASN A 247 22.75 3.97 -2.08
N VAL A 248 21.77 3.34 -2.74
CA VAL A 248 20.94 2.29 -2.13
C VAL A 248 21.82 1.08 -1.77
N ASP A 249 21.77 0.67 -0.51
CA ASP A 249 22.31 -0.59 0.00
C ASP A 249 21.25 -1.70 -0.22
N ALA A 250 21.24 -2.30 -1.40
CA ALA A 250 20.32 -3.37 -1.76
C ALA A 250 20.99 -4.48 -2.57
N ASP A 251 20.53 -5.71 -2.34
CA ASP A 251 20.83 -6.85 -3.20
C ASP A 251 19.82 -6.89 -4.35
N TRP A 252 20.24 -6.42 -5.52
CA TRP A 252 19.41 -6.39 -6.73
C TRP A 252 19.06 -7.79 -7.26
N ASN A 253 19.85 -8.81 -6.92
CA ASN A 253 19.54 -10.20 -7.24
C ASN A 253 18.42 -10.71 -6.33
N GLN A 254 18.43 -10.35 -5.04
CA GLN A 254 17.33 -10.64 -4.12
C GLN A 254 16.04 -9.89 -4.52
N ASN A 255 16.11 -8.63 -4.95
CA ASN A 255 14.93 -7.91 -5.46
C ASN A 255 14.30 -8.63 -6.66
N ALA A 256 15.11 -9.11 -7.61
CA ALA A 256 14.62 -9.89 -8.74
C ALA A 256 13.97 -11.21 -8.30
N LEU A 257 14.54 -11.89 -7.30
CA LEU A 257 14.00 -13.13 -6.74
C LEU A 257 12.66 -12.91 -6.00
N GLU A 258 12.50 -11.87 -5.19
CA GLU A 258 11.20 -11.59 -4.55
C GLU A 258 10.14 -11.14 -5.56
N LYS A 259 10.54 -10.46 -6.65
CA LYS A 259 9.65 -10.20 -7.80
C LYS A 259 9.25 -11.48 -8.52
N ALA A 260 10.19 -12.41 -8.75
CA ALA A 260 9.93 -13.70 -9.38
C ALA A 260 8.90 -14.51 -8.57
N LYS A 261 9.10 -14.64 -7.26
CA LYS A 261 8.14 -15.28 -6.35
C LYS A 261 6.78 -14.61 -6.39
N SER A 262 6.73 -13.27 -6.37
CA SER A 262 5.47 -12.52 -6.47
C SER A 262 4.69 -12.85 -7.75
N TYR A 263 5.36 -12.94 -8.91
CA TYR A 263 4.72 -13.35 -10.16
C TYR A 263 4.30 -14.84 -10.17
N GLN A 264 5.09 -15.72 -9.57
CA GLN A 264 4.75 -17.14 -9.40
C GLN A 264 3.52 -17.33 -8.50
N ASP A 265 3.54 -16.76 -7.29
CA ASP A 265 2.48 -16.89 -6.28
C ASP A 265 1.17 -16.19 -6.68
N THR A 266 1.24 -14.99 -7.26
CA THR A 266 0.05 -14.15 -7.49
C THR A 266 -0.52 -14.23 -8.90
N MET A 267 0.28 -14.64 -9.89
CA MET A 267 -0.13 -14.73 -11.30
C MET A 267 0.05 -16.12 -11.91
N ALA A 268 0.60 -17.09 -11.17
CA ALA A 268 0.86 -18.47 -11.64
C ALA A 268 1.69 -18.54 -12.94
N MET A 269 2.62 -17.59 -13.12
CA MET A 269 3.46 -17.49 -14.31
C MET A 269 4.53 -18.59 -14.32
N SER A 270 4.91 -19.07 -15.51
CA SER A 270 6.04 -19.99 -15.68
C SER A 270 7.38 -19.28 -15.50
N PRO A 271 8.47 -20.00 -15.16
CA PRO A 271 9.80 -19.41 -15.03
C PRO A 271 10.24 -18.60 -16.26
N ASP A 272 10.01 -19.10 -17.47
CA ASP A 272 10.33 -18.39 -18.72
C ASP A 272 9.56 -17.05 -18.83
N ALA A 273 8.25 -17.06 -18.54
CA ALA A 273 7.42 -15.86 -18.57
C ALA A 273 7.79 -14.86 -17.45
N ILE A 274 8.28 -15.35 -16.31
CA ILE A 274 8.82 -14.53 -15.23
C ILE A 274 10.14 -13.88 -15.66
N HIS A 275 11.05 -14.62 -16.28
CA HIS A 275 12.31 -14.07 -16.82
C HIS A 275 12.04 -12.92 -17.82
N ASP A 276 11.15 -13.15 -18.77
CA ASP A 276 10.80 -12.14 -19.78
C ASP A 276 10.12 -10.92 -19.17
N GLN A 277 9.25 -11.11 -18.17
CA GLN A 277 8.61 -10.02 -17.43
C GLN A 277 9.61 -9.23 -16.54
N LEU A 278 10.60 -9.91 -15.96
CA LEU A 278 11.67 -9.27 -15.18
C LEU A 278 12.58 -8.41 -16.07
N THR A 279 12.89 -8.87 -17.28
CA THR A 279 13.83 -8.21 -18.21
C THR A 279 13.16 -7.21 -19.17
N SER A 280 11.84 -7.26 -19.33
CA SER A 280 11.06 -6.40 -20.23
C SER A 280 11.27 -4.90 -20.00
N GLU A 281 11.43 -4.15 -21.10
CA GLU A 281 11.49 -2.67 -21.14
C GLU A 281 10.21 -1.99 -20.65
N HIS A 282 9.10 -2.72 -20.55
CA HIS A 282 7.81 -2.26 -20.00
C HIS A 282 7.38 -3.04 -18.75
N GLY A 283 8.25 -3.94 -18.27
CA GLY A 283 8.04 -4.74 -17.07
C GLY A 283 8.88 -4.19 -15.92
N GLU A 284 9.78 -5.01 -15.39
CA GLU A 284 10.60 -4.64 -14.23
C GLU A 284 12.00 -4.13 -14.59
N GLN A 285 12.46 -4.23 -15.85
CA GLN A 285 13.77 -3.74 -16.33
C GLN A 285 15.00 -4.23 -15.50
N PHE A 286 14.96 -5.44 -14.93
CA PHE A 286 16.15 -6.10 -14.39
C PHE A 286 17.13 -6.46 -15.50
N THR A 287 18.42 -6.54 -15.18
CA THR A 287 19.40 -7.12 -16.09
C THR A 287 19.17 -8.62 -16.24
N SER A 288 19.50 -9.20 -17.40
CA SER A 288 19.36 -10.66 -17.60
C SER A 288 20.01 -11.47 -16.48
N GLN A 289 21.20 -11.08 -16.02
CA GLN A 289 21.92 -11.77 -14.92
C GLN A 289 21.15 -11.78 -13.59
N GLN A 290 20.31 -10.77 -13.33
CA GLN A 290 19.43 -10.72 -12.16
C GLN A 290 18.19 -11.59 -12.34
N ALA A 291 17.65 -11.65 -13.56
CA ALA A 291 16.53 -12.54 -13.89
C ALA A 291 16.97 -14.01 -13.94
N ASP A 292 18.10 -14.33 -14.57
CA ASP A 292 18.79 -15.62 -14.53
C ASP A 292 18.93 -16.11 -13.08
N TYR A 293 19.51 -15.28 -12.20
CA TYR A 293 19.63 -15.58 -10.78
C TYR A 293 18.27 -15.83 -10.12
N ALA A 294 17.26 -15.00 -10.42
CA ALA A 294 15.94 -15.14 -9.84
C ALA A 294 15.29 -16.47 -10.23
N ILE A 295 15.41 -16.90 -11.49
CA ILE A 295 14.92 -18.20 -11.96
C ILE A 295 15.72 -19.37 -11.36
N ASP A 296 17.05 -19.28 -11.32
CA ASP A 296 17.92 -20.31 -10.70
C ASP A 296 17.65 -20.51 -9.19
N ASN A 297 16.95 -19.58 -8.54
CA ASN A 297 16.61 -19.60 -7.11
C ASN A 297 15.09 -19.59 -6.84
N LEU A 298 14.24 -19.78 -7.85
CA LEU A 298 12.81 -20.07 -7.64
C LEU A 298 12.63 -21.51 -7.13
N ASP A 299 11.82 -21.67 -6.08
CA ASP A 299 11.29 -22.98 -5.70
C ASP A 299 10.24 -23.45 -6.73
N GLY A 300 10.19 -24.76 -7.03
CA GLY A 300 9.36 -25.34 -8.10
C GLY A 300 8.45 -26.50 -7.67
#